data_AF-A0A2M7GEQ0-F1
#
_entry.id   AF-A0A2M7GEQ0-F1
#
_cell.length_a   1.000
_cell.length_b   1.000
_cell.length_c   1.000
_cell.angle_alpha   90.00
_cell.angle_beta   90.00
_cell.angle_gamma   90.00
#
_symmetry.space_group_name_H-M   'P 1'
#
loop_
_entity.id
_entity.type
_entity.pdbx_description
1 polymer ?
#
loop_
_entity_poly.entity_id
_entity_poly.type
_entity_poly.pdbx_seq_one_letter_code
_entity_poly.pdbx_strand_id
1 'polypeptide(L)' 'MPSDSDDQFDKADMILSDALQEFIKAGVSQEVYGMALLEIGVLAMVRLDESEDRIVGLVRDFIARAHQGMPPSPAPGQ' A
#
# COMPACT_ATOMS: atom_id res chain seq x y z
N MET A 1 -9.72 -7.31 -23.84
CA MET A 1 -10.79 -6.77 -22.98
C MET A 1 -10.17 -6.65 -21.60
N PRO A 2 -10.15 -5.49 -20.96
CA PRO A 2 -9.84 -5.39 -19.53
C PRO A 2 -10.77 -6.35 -18.79
N SER A 3 -10.27 -7.05 -17.79
CA SER A 3 -11.09 -7.90 -16.94
C SER A 3 -11.87 -7.03 -15.94
N ASP A 4 -13.05 -7.46 -15.48
CA ASP A 4 -13.82 -6.76 -14.45
C ASP A 4 -13.01 -6.51 -13.16
N SER A 5 -11.94 -7.28 -12.96
CA SER A 5 -10.97 -7.09 -11.88
C SER A 5 -10.10 -5.85 -12.09
N ASP A 6 -9.65 -5.58 -13.33
CA ASP A 6 -8.79 -4.42 -13.64
C ASP A 6 -9.53 -3.11 -13.35
N ASP A 7 -10.82 -3.03 -13.73
CA ASP A 7 -11.68 -1.87 -13.43
C ASP A 7 -11.89 -1.63 -11.93
N GLN A 8 -11.83 -2.69 -11.10
CA GLN A 8 -11.94 -2.57 -9.64
C GLN A 8 -10.64 -2.08 -9.02
N PHE A 9 -9.48 -2.53 -9.53
CA PHE A 9 -8.18 -2.01 -9.09
C PHE A 9 -8.02 -0.54 -9.45
N ASP A 10 -8.39 -0.12 -10.67
CA ASP A 10 -8.32 1.28 -11.09
C ASP A 10 -9.18 2.20 -10.21
N LYS A 11 -10.39 1.73 -9.83
CA LYS A 11 -11.26 2.45 -8.89
C LYS A 11 -10.68 2.52 -7.49
N ALA A 12 -10.10 1.42 -7.01
CA ALA A 12 -9.47 1.37 -5.69
C ALA A 12 -8.28 2.34 -5.62
N ASP A 13 -7.47 2.41 -6.67
CA ASP A 13 -6.33 3.33 -6.77
C ASP A 13 -6.77 4.79 -6.75
N MET A 14 -7.82 5.12 -7.50
CA MET A 14 -8.40 6.47 -7.50
C MET A 14 -8.90 6.87 -6.10
N ILE A 15 -9.67 6.00 -5.45
CA ILE A 15 -10.20 6.25 -4.09
C ILE A 15 -9.06 6.38 -3.08
N LEU A 16 -8.03 5.53 -3.19
CA LEU A 16 -6.88 5.58 -2.30
C LEU A 16 -6.08 6.87 -2.47
N SER A 17 -5.88 7.31 -3.71
CA SER A 17 -5.25 8.61 -4.03
C SER A 17 -6.01 9.77 -3.40
N ASP A 18 -7.33 9.79 -3.52
CA ASP A 18 -8.18 10.82 -2.93
C ASP A 18 -8.10 10.81 -1.39
N ALA A 19 -8.17 9.62 -0.77
CA ALA A 19 -8.05 9.46 0.67
C ALA A 19 -6.68 9.96 1.19
N LEU A 20 -5.60 9.66 0.46
CA LEU A 20 -4.25 10.14 0.77
C LEU A 20 -4.18 11.68 0.72
N GLN A 21 -4.78 12.30 -0.28
CA GLN A 21 -4.84 13.76 -0.36
C GLN A 21 -5.60 14.37 0.81
N GLU A 22 -6.70 13.76 1.23
CA GLU A 22 -7.48 14.23 2.38
C GLU A 22 -6.71 14.09 3.70
N PHE A 23 -5.97 13.00 3.92
CA PHE A 23 -5.07 12.89 5.08
C PHE A 23 -4.02 14.01 5.11
N ILE A 24 -3.42 14.30 3.96
CA ILE A 24 -2.41 15.38 3.83
C ILE A 24 -3.05 16.75 4.13
N LYS A 25 -4.22 17.05 3.54
CA LYS A 25 -4.93 18.32 3.77
C LYS A 25 -5.36 18.49 5.22
N ALA A 26 -5.76 17.41 5.90
CA ALA A 26 -6.15 17.41 7.30
C ALA A 26 -4.95 17.48 8.27
N GLY A 27 -3.71 17.46 7.77
CA GLY A 27 -2.50 17.52 8.59
C GLY A 27 -2.22 16.22 9.36
N VAL A 28 -2.74 15.08 8.90
CA VAL A 28 -2.44 13.78 9.49
C VAL A 28 -1.00 13.40 9.14
N SER A 29 -0.23 12.93 10.14
CA SER A 29 1.15 12.56 9.90
C SER A 29 1.25 11.34 8.99
N GLN A 30 2.30 11.30 8.16
CA GLN A 30 2.58 10.17 7.27
C GLN A 30 2.74 8.85 7.99
N GLU A 31 3.30 8.87 9.20
CA GLU A 31 3.40 7.70 10.04
C GLU A 31 2.02 7.16 10.41
N VAL A 32 1.07 8.01 10.79
CA VAL A 32 -0.28 7.62 11.23
C VAL A 32 -1.09 7.04 10.07
N TYR A 33 -1.19 7.75 8.94
CA TYR A 33 -1.96 7.21 7.81
C TYR A 33 -1.26 6.00 7.18
N GLY A 34 0.09 5.95 7.21
CA GLY A 34 0.85 4.78 6.76
C GLY A 34 0.56 3.53 7.58
N MET A 35 0.48 3.66 8.91
CA MET A 35 0.09 2.56 9.79
C MET A 35 -1.36 2.09 9.54
N ALA A 36 -2.29 3.02 9.36
CA ALA A 36 -3.69 2.69 9.07
C ALA A 36 -3.82 1.90 7.75
N LEU A 37 -3.10 2.29 6.70
CA LEU A 37 -3.09 1.57 5.43
C LEU A 37 -2.48 0.17 5.55
N LEU A 38 -1.40 0.03 6.32
CA LEU A 38 -0.79 -1.27 6.59
C LEU A 38 -1.77 -2.19 7.31
N GLU A 39 -2.45 -1.70 8.35
CA GLU A 39 -3.45 -2.45 9.10
C GLU A 39 -4.58 -2.95 8.19
N ILE A 40 -5.13 -2.08 7.34
CA ILE A 40 -6.16 -2.45 6.36
C ILE A 40 -5.65 -3.56 5.42
N GLY A 41 -4.41 -3.44 4.93
CA GLY A 41 -3.79 -4.46 4.07
C GLY A 41 -3.65 -5.82 4.76
N VAL A 42 -3.19 -5.85 6.01
CA VAL A 42 -3.08 -7.09 6.79
C VAL A 42 -4.46 -7.71 7.04
N LEU A 43 -5.45 -6.91 7.44
CA LEU A 43 -6.82 -7.40 7.65
C LEU A 43 -7.44 -7.96 6.36
N ALA A 44 -7.16 -7.36 5.21
CA ALA A 44 -7.60 -7.86 3.91
C ALA A 44 -7.00 -9.24 3.60
N MET A 45 -5.71 -9.44 3.85
CA MET A 45 -5.06 -10.74 3.67
C MET A 45 -5.70 -11.81 4.58
N VAL A 46 -5.93 -11.49 5.85
CA VAL A 46 -6.61 -12.41 6.78
C VAL A 46 -8.02 -12.77 6.29
N ARG A 47 -8.78 -11.79 5.76
CA ARG A 47 -10.12 -12.04 5.19
C ARG A 47 -10.10 -12.91 3.94
N LEU A 48 -9.00 -12.90 3.20
CA LEU A 48 -8.78 -13.75 2.03
C LEU A 48 -8.22 -15.14 2.39
N ASP A 49 -8.19 -15.47 3.69
CA ASP A 49 -7.68 -16.75 4.22
C ASP A 49 -6.20 -16.99 3.88
N GLU A 50 -5.42 -15.90 3.77
CA GLU A 50 -3.98 -15.98 3.61
C GLU A 50 -3.32 -16.53 4.87
N SER A 51 -2.30 -17.40 4.69
CA SER A 51 -1.61 -17.98 5.84
C SER A 51 -0.80 -16.95 6.60
N GLU A 52 -0.70 -17.14 7.93
CA GLU A 52 0.12 -16.29 8.80
C GLU A 52 1.58 -16.23 8.31
N ASP A 53 2.14 -17.37 7.88
CA ASP A 53 3.49 -17.44 7.32
C ASP A 53 3.68 -16.54 6.09
N ARG A 54 2.66 -16.45 5.22
CA ARG A 54 2.70 -15.59 4.03
C ARG A 54 2.65 -14.11 4.42
N ILE A 55 1.78 -13.76 5.37
CA ILE A 55 1.66 -12.39 5.89
C ILE A 55 2.99 -11.96 6.54
N VAL A 56 3.57 -12.81 7.38
CA VAL A 56 4.87 -12.56 8.03
C VAL A 56 5.99 -12.42 6.99
N GLY A 57 5.98 -13.26 5.94
CA GLY A 57 6.91 -13.16 4.81
C GLY A 57 6.86 -11.79 4.14
N LEU A 58 5.65 -11.31 3.81
CA LEU A 58 5.45 -10.01 3.19
C LEU A 58 6.00 -8.86 4.05
N VAL A 59 5.74 -8.90 5.36
CA VAL A 59 6.23 -7.89 6.30
C VAL A 59 7.77 -7.90 6.40
N ARG A 60 8.38 -9.09 6.42
CA ARG A 60 9.85 -9.22 6.38
C ARG A 60 10.44 -8.60 5.11
N ASP A 61 9.79 -8.77 3.96
CA ASP A 61 10.22 -8.17 2.71
C ASP A 61 10.08 -6.64 2.70
N PHE A 62 9.06 -6.09 3.37
CA PHE A 62 8.97 -4.63 3.58
C PHE A 62 10.15 -4.11 4.42
N ILE A 63 10.47 -4.79 5.52
CA ILE A 63 11.59 -4.41 6.41
C ILE A 63 12.91 -4.50 5.65
N ALA A 64 13.13 -5.58 4.88
CA ALA A 64 14.33 -5.75 4.08
C ALA A 64 14.51 -4.61 3.06
N ARG A 65 13.44 -4.21 2.36
CA ARG A 65 13.47 -3.08 1.42
C ARG A 65 13.75 -1.75 2.11
N ALA A 66 13.16 -1.51 3.28
CA ALA A 66 13.41 -0.30 4.05
C ALA A 66 14.90 -0.18 4.47
N HIS A 67 15.52 -1.29 4.86
CA HIS A 67 16.93 -1.34 5.26
C HIS A 67 17.93 -1.28 4.10
N GLN A 68 17.53 -1.72 2.90
CA GLN A 68 18.40 -1.69 1.72
C GLN A 68 18.54 -0.27 1.11
N GLY A 69 17.80 0.71 1.63
CA GLY A 69 17.67 2.03 1.05
C GLY A 69 16.75 1.98 -0.18
N MET A 70 15.81 2.89 -0.25
CA MET A 70 14.95 3.07 -1.42
C MET A 70 15.86 3.24 -2.64
N PRO A 71 15.75 2.43 -3.71
CA PRO A 71 16.45 2.75 -4.96
C PRO A 71 16.07 4.18 -5.34
N PRO A 72 17.03 5.02 -5.80
CA PRO A 72 16.73 6.39 -6.13
C PRO A 72 15.55 6.41 -7.10
N SER A 73 14.50 7.18 -6.77
CA SER A 73 13.40 7.43 -7.69
C SER A 73 14.00 7.78 -9.05
N PRO A 74 13.61 7.12 -10.15
CA PRO A 74 14.07 7.54 -11.46
C PRO A 74 13.73 9.03 -11.60
N ALA A 75 14.73 9.84 -11.92
CA ALA A 75 14.54 11.25 -12.14
C ALA A 75 13.45 11.42 -13.22
N PRO A 76 12.54 12.41 -13.10
CA PRO A 76 11.57 12.65 -14.15
C PRO A 76 12.30 13.01 -15.46
N GLY A 77 12.27 12.09 -16.44
CA GLY A 77 12.68 12.35 -17.82
C GLY A 77 14.07 11.89 -18.25
N GLN A 78 14.40 10.60 -18.12
CA GLN A 78 15.37 9.95 -19.00
C GLN A 78 14.74 8.79 -19.77
#